data_AF-A0A916UZW0-F1
#
_entry.id   AF-A0A916UZW0-F1
#
_cell.length_a   1.000
_cell.length_b   1.000
_cell.length_c   1.000
_cell.angle_alpha   90.00
_cell.angle_beta   90.00
_cell.angle_gamma   90.00
#
_symmetry.space_group_name_H-M   'P 1'
#
loop_
_entity.id
_entity.type
_entity.pdbx_description
1 polymer ?
#
loop_
_entity_poly.entity_id
_entity_poly.type
_entity_poly.pdbx_seq_one_letter_code
_entity_poly.pdbx_strand_id
1 'polypeptide(L)'
;MTTNPSKYEPISCEFHDLLEVHATKRKPTQIHFFDSDGTAQTRHATITDVFARQGADYLSLSTGETLRLDQLIEVDDAKLANY
;
A
#
# COMPACT_ATOMS: atom_id res chain seq x y z
N MET A 1 25.83 -13.75 -2.57
CA MET A 1 25.04 -13.75 -1.31
C MET A 1 23.71 -14.42 -1.64
N THR A 2 23.35 -15.45 -0.89
CA THR A 2 22.31 -16.43 -1.25
C THR A 2 20.92 -15.91 -0.86
N THR A 3 20.05 -15.63 -1.83
CA THR A 3 18.67 -15.18 -1.58
C THR A 3 17.77 -16.37 -1.24
N ASN A 4 17.13 -16.30 -0.07
CA ASN A 4 16.30 -17.35 0.52
C ASN A 4 14.84 -17.16 0.05
N PRO A 5 14.19 -18.13 -0.64
CA PRO A 5 12.97 -17.91 -1.43
C PRO A 5 11.65 -17.97 -0.62
N SER A 6 11.64 -17.53 0.64
CA SER A 6 10.43 -17.53 1.46
C SER A 6 10.52 -16.54 2.60
N LYS A 7 10.76 -15.27 2.25
CA LYS A 7 10.55 -14.15 3.16
C LYS A 7 9.75 -13.11 2.40
N TYR A 8 8.65 -12.69 3.03
CA TYR A 8 7.99 -11.45 2.73
C TYR A 8 9.03 -10.37 2.43
N GLU A 9 9.04 -9.83 1.21
CA GLU A 9 9.81 -8.63 0.89
C GLU A 9 8.97 -7.47 1.41
N PRO A 10 9.35 -6.84 2.54
CA PRO A 10 8.66 -5.64 2.98
C PRO A 10 8.70 -4.63 1.85
N ILE A 11 7.59 -3.92 1.68
CA ILE A 11 7.48 -2.80 0.75
C ILE A 11 8.71 -1.90 0.94
N SER A 12 9.34 -1.46 -0.15
CA SER A 12 10.51 -0.58 -0.12
C SER A 12 10.28 0.54 0.88
N CYS A 13 11.23 0.76 1.82
CA CYS A 13 11.08 1.77 2.87
C CYS A 13 10.70 3.14 2.28
N GLU A 14 11.26 3.49 1.13
CA GLU A 14 10.94 4.74 0.42
C GLU A 14 9.46 4.88 0.04
N PHE A 15 8.80 3.78 -0.32
CA PHE A 15 7.37 3.78 -0.60
C PHE A 15 6.55 3.87 0.69
N HIS A 16 7.00 3.21 1.77
CA HIS A 16 6.38 3.36 3.09
C HIS A 16 6.44 4.82 3.58
N ASP A 17 7.61 5.47 3.49
CA ASP A 17 7.78 6.89 3.79
C ASP A 17 6.84 7.78 2.95
N LEU A 18 6.68 7.46 1.66
CA LEU A 18 5.74 8.17 0.79
C LEU A 18 4.30 8.03 1.31
N LEU A 19 3.87 6.81 1.66
CA LEU A 19 2.54 6.56 2.20
C LEU A 19 2.31 7.30 3.53
N GLU A 20 3.31 7.37 4.41
CA GLU A 20 3.24 8.16 5.65
C GLU A 20 3.05 9.65 5.38
N VAL A 21 3.70 10.18 4.34
CA VAL A 21 3.49 11.56 3.87
C VAL A 21 2.05 11.76 3.38
N HIS A 22 1.49 10.80 2.64
CA HIS A 22 0.08 10.85 2.20
C HIS A 22 -0.88 10.78 3.41
N ALA A 23 -0.62 9.89 4.36
CA ALA A 23 -1.39 9.75 5.60
C ALA A 23 -1.38 11.05 6.43
N THR A 24 -0.21 11.68 6.53
CA THR A 24 -0.03 12.97 7.22
C THR A 24 -0.79 14.09 6.54
N LYS A 25 -0.75 14.14 5.19
CA LYS A 25 -1.46 15.14 4.39
C LYS A 25 -2.99 14.99 4.46
N ARG A 26 -3.49 13.78 4.78
CA ARG A 26 -4.93 13.43 4.81
C ARG A 26 -5.69 13.90 3.57
N LYS A 27 -5.06 13.77 2.41
CA LYS A 27 -5.67 14.17 1.14
C LYS A 27 -6.48 13.00 0.56
N PRO A 28 -7.57 13.29 -0.17
CA PRO A 28 -8.24 12.27 -0.97
C PRO A 28 -7.25 11.76 -2.01
N THR A 29 -6.94 10.47 -1.97
CA THR A 29 -5.98 9.82 -2.86
C THR A 29 -6.65 8.74 -3.68
N GLN A 30 -6.21 8.57 -4.92
CA GLN A 30 -6.65 7.45 -5.75
C GLN A 30 -5.76 6.23 -5.52
N ILE A 31 -6.36 5.15 -5.03
CA ILE A 31 -5.67 3.92 -4.66
C ILE A 31 -6.06 2.83 -5.65
N HIS A 32 -5.08 2.27 -6.34
CA HIS A 32 -5.28 1.14 -7.25
C HIS A 32 -4.66 -0.11 -6.64
N PHE A 33 -5.43 -1.20 -6.62
CA PHE A 33 -5.02 -2.47 -6.04
C PHE A 33 -5.68 -3.63 -6.78
N PHE A 34 -5.12 -4.83 -6.66
CA PHE A 34 -5.76 -6.06 -7.10
C PHE A 34 -6.71 -6.58 -6.03
N ASP A 35 -7.92 -6.92 -6.41
CA ASP A 35 -8.86 -7.64 -5.54
C ASP A 35 -8.48 -9.13 -5.42
N SER A 36 -9.25 -9.90 -4.66
CA SER A 36 -9.02 -11.34 -4.43
C SER A 36 -9.06 -12.16 -5.72
N ASP A 37 -9.82 -11.71 -6.72
CA ASP A 37 -9.88 -12.30 -8.07
C ASP A 37 -8.73 -11.86 -8.99
N GLY A 38 -7.76 -11.08 -8.48
CA GLY A 38 -6.65 -10.53 -9.29
C GLY A 38 -7.09 -9.45 -10.27
N THR A 39 -8.28 -8.89 -10.09
CA THR A 39 -8.79 -7.79 -10.93
C THR A 39 -8.35 -6.45 -10.34
N ALA A 40 -7.79 -5.58 -11.18
CA ALA A 40 -7.42 -4.23 -10.76
C ALA A 40 -8.68 -3.42 -10.43
N GLN A 41 -8.73 -2.91 -9.21
CA GLN A 41 -9.77 -2.04 -8.68
C GLN A 41 -9.16 -0.68 -8.34
N THR A 42 -10.01 0.35 -8.43
CA THR A 42 -9.65 1.71 -8.02
C THR A 42 -10.60 2.16 -6.91
N ARG A 43 -10.02 2.77 -5.87
CA ARG A 43 -10.75 3.36 -4.74
C ARG A 43 -10.27 4.78 -4.51
N HIS A 44 -11.22 5.69 -4.31
CA HIS A 44 -10.94 7.07 -3.90
C HIS A 44 -11.20 7.20 -2.41
N ALA A 45 -10.13 7.27 -1.62
CA ALA A 45 -10.21 7.40 -0.17
C ALA A 45 -8.99 8.16 0.35
N THR A 46 -9.09 8.67 1.57
CA THR A 46 -7.96 9.27 2.26
C THR A 46 -7.23 8.20 3.06
N ILE A 47 -5.92 8.06 2.85
CA ILE A 47 -5.09 7.24 3.71
C ILE A 47 -5.05 7.90 5.09
N THR A 48 -5.42 7.15 6.12
CA THR A 48 -5.41 7.64 7.51
C THR A 48 -4.19 7.16 8.27
N ASP A 49 -3.71 5.96 7.96
CA ASP A 49 -2.58 5.33 8.65
C ASP A 49 -1.97 4.22 7.81
N VAL A 50 -0.70 3.88 8.06
CA VAL A 50 0.04 2.78 7.44
C VAL A 50 0.60 1.91 8.56
N PHE A 51 0.38 0.60 8.52
CA PHE A 51 0.79 -0.28 9.61
C PHE A 51 1.12 -1.69 9.15
N ALA A 52 2.11 -2.30 9.79
CA ALA A 52 2.47 -3.71 9.61
C ALA A 52 1.65 -4.61 10.54
N ARG A 53 1.05 -5.68 10.00
CA ARG A 53 0.30 -6.69 10.77
C ARG A 53 0.56 -8.09 10.25
N GLN A 54 0.92 -9.02 11.14
CA GLN A 54 1.16 -10.44 10.80
C GLN A 54 2.18 -10.65 9.67
N GLY A 55 3.20 -9.79 9.59
CA GLY A 55 4.24 -9.89 8.56
C GLY A 55 3.77 -9.46 7.18
N ALA A 56 2.72 -8.63 7.09
CA ALA A 56 2.35 -7.90 5.89
C ALA A 56 1.99 -6.46 6.23
N ASP A 57 2.18 -5.54 5.29
CA ASP A 57 1.83 -4.13 5.46
C ASP A 57 0.41 -3.85 4.99
N TYR A 58 -0.26 -2.94 5.71
CA TYR A 58 -1.64 -2.52 5.46
C TYR A 58 -1.79 -0.99 5.49
N LEU A 59 -2.71 -0.49 4.67
CA LEU A 59 -3.19 0.88 4.63
C LEU A 59 -4.56 0.95 5.31
N SER A 60 -4.73 1.86 6.26
CA SER A 60 -6.05 2.25 6.76
C SER A 60 -6.60 3.41 5.93
N LEU A 61 -7.87 3.30 5.56
CA LEU A 61 -8.59 4.33 4.83
C LEU A 61 -9.57 5.07 5.73
N SER A 62 -9.91 6.29 5.35
CA SER A 62 -10.92 7.11 6.03
C SER A 62 -12.31 6.48 6.01
N THR A 63 -12.56 5.52 5.12
CA THR A 63 -13.80 4.73 5.06
C THR A 63 -13.88 3.68 6.17
N GLY A 64 -12.78 3.42 6.89
CA GLY A 64 -12.64 2.35 7.87
C GLY A 64 -12.19 1.01 7.27
N GLU A 65 -11.99 0.96 5.95
CA GLU A 65 -11.42 -0.19 5.25
C GLU A 65 -9.90 -0.26 5.43
N THR A 66 -9.37 -1.47 5.32
CA THR A 66 -7.91 -1.70 5.31
C THR A 66 -7.51 -2.46 4.06
N LEU A 67 -6.46 -1.98 3.38
CA LEU A 67 -5.93 -2.58 2.15
C LEU A 67 -4.52 -3.10 2.36
N ARG A 68 -4.21 -4.29 1.84
CA ARG A 68 -2.84 -4.83 1.88
C ARG A 68 -1.97 -4.13 0.86
N LEU A 69 -0.79 -3.69 1.27
CA LEU A 69 0.16 -3.08 0.34
C LEU A 69 0.67 -4.09 -0.69
N ASP A 70 0.68 -5.39 -0.39
CA ASP A 70 1.07 -6.45 -1.34
C ASP A 70 0.17 -6.50 -2.59
N GLN A 71 -1.07 -6.03 -2.46
CA GLN A 71 -2.04 -5.97 -3.55
C GLN A 71 -2.06 -4.60 -4.21
N LEU A 72 -1.33 -3.63 -3.67
CA LEU A 72 -1.32 -2.25 -4.12
C LEU A 72 -0.51 -2.12 -5.41
N ILE A 73 -1.04 -1.34 -6.34
CA ILE A 73 -0.44 -1.07 -7.65
C ILE A 73 0.09 0.36 -7.67
N GLU A 74 -0.76 1.31 -7.27
CA GLU A 74 -0.49 2.74 -7.38
C GLU A 74 -1.29 3.53 -6.33
N VAL A 75 -0.70 4.59 -5.80
CA VAL A 75 -1.38 5.57 -4.93
C VAL A 75 -1.08 6.98 -5.44
N ASP A 76 -2.11 7.70 -5.87
CA ASP A 76 -2.05 9.15 -6.18
C ASP A 76 -0.87 9.53 -7.10
N ASP A 77 -0.58 8.70 -8.12
CA ASP A 77 0.54 8.77 -9.09
C ASP A 77 1.83 8.02 -8.68
N ALA A 78 2.00 7.65 -7.41
CA ALA A 78 3.11 6.82 -6.96
C ALA A 78 2.85 5.34 -7.25
N LYS A 79 3.52 4.79 -8.28
CA LYS A 79 3.47 3.36 -8.62
C LYS A 79 4.42 2.57 -7.74
N LEU A 80 3.94 1.46 -7.18
CA LEU A 80 4.78 0.57 -6.38
C LEU A 80 5.95 0.00 -7.21
N ALA A 81 5.72 -0.30 -8.49
CA ALA A 81 6.74 -0.83 -9.41
C ALA A 81 7.93 0.12 -9.68
N ASN A 82 7.86 1.38 -9.22
CA ASN A 82 8.91 2.38 -9.40
C ASN A 82 9.87 2.47 -8.20
N TYR A 83 9.65 1.67 -7.15
CA TYR A 83 10.42 1.61 -5.90
C TYR A 83 10.87 0.17 -5.62
#